data_AF-A0A7C5R5J1-F1
#
_entry.id   AF-A0A7C5R5J1-F1
#
_cell.length_a   1.000
_cell.length_b   1.000
_cell.length_c   1.000
_cell.angle_alpha   90.00
_cell.angle_beta   90.00
_cell.angle_gamma   90.00
#
_symmetry.space_group_name_H-M   'P 1'
#
loop_
_entity.id
_entity.type
_entity.pdbx_description
1 polymer ?
#
loop_
_entity_poly.entity_id
_entity_poly.type
_entity_poly.pdbx_seq_one_letter_code
_entity_poly.pdbx_strand_id
1 'polypeptide(L)'
;MLWIGHRSAASFGGVLVSGSFGCESYSMAVYSYRALDATRRAVRGTVSGETAWEAREHLRAQGLVVQEVSLRRSVRFPVVGKLIHRRDRTAWAEATRELATLLAVDVPILEALDTLILQHRGRFQAMLVALRDQVAAGASLAEAMRAAPETFDSLSICMVEVGERGGHLDQVLERLSDFQERSLEFRDRVSSALLYPSIVLCVSLAVTLFLMTFVVPLLLDGLEKAGRPLPLPTRILKHASDGLAEHGALLFVVVVVGGVLGGLWFGTERGRRWKSRMVFRVPIIGGLMRKQEVARLAFVISTLMRNGVVFLEALRLAAQTARNMVVRDALNDCGRLVTAGSDIGAAMARSDFFPQLVVHVFTVGQQSGRLEEMLERLAVGYERQVSSSAARLAAALEPLLILFLAVFVGFILFATMLPILEAGNAIEM
;
A
#
# COMPACT_ATOMS: atom_id res chain seq x y z
N MET A 1 -66.41 -11.84 -33.35
CA MET A 1 -65.14 -12.27 -33.97
C MET A 1 -64.27 -12.86 -32.87
N LEU A 2 -64.46 -14.15 -32.60
CA LEU A 2 -63.55 -15.24 -33.02
C LEU A 2 -62.26 -15.23 -32.16
N TRP A 3 -62.25 -15.93 -31.02
CA TRP A 3 -61.82 -17.34 -30.81
C TRP A 3 -60.30 -17.53 -30.94
N ILE A 4 -59.60 -17.81 -29.83
CA ILE A 4 -59.09 -19.16 -29.41
C ILE A 4 -57.67 -19.40 -29.92
N GLY A 5 -56.73 -20.03 -29.23
CA GLY A 5 -56.59 -20.83 -27.99
C GLY A 5 -55.09 -21.17 -27.92
N HIS A 6 -54.53 -22.01 -27.06
CA HIS A 6 -55.07 -23.08 -26.26
C HIS A 6 -53.97 -23.54 -25.26
N ARG A 7 -54.44 -23.93 -24.07
CA ARG A 7 -53.82 -24.78 -23.03
C ARG A 7 -52.91 -25.93 -23.50
N SER A 8 -51.91 -26.27 -22.65
CA SER A 8 -51.74 -27.58 -21.96
C SER A 8 -50.53 -27.48 -21.00
N ALA A 9 -50.53 -27.74 -19.68
CA ALA A 9 -51.04 -28.83 -18.81
C ALA A 9 -50.22 -30.14 -18.88
N ALA A 10 -49.48 -30.44 -17.81
CA ALA A 10 -49.12 -31.74 -17.21
C ALA A 10 -48.27 -31.42 -15.94
N SER A 11 -48.67 -31.60 -14.66
CA SER A 11 -49.21 -32.72 -13.86
C SER A 11 -48.17 -33.76 -13.42
N PHE A 12 -48.11 -33.99 -12.09
CA PHE A 12 -47.43 -35.06 -11.32
C PHE A 12 -45.89 -34.94 -11.20
N GLY A 13 -45.24 -35.16 -10.06
CA GLY A 13 -45.64 -35.63 -8.74
C GLY A 13 -44.42 -36.24 -8.03
N GLY A 14 -44.15 -35.80 -6.79
CA GLY A 14 -43.19 -36.40 -5.83
C GLY A 14 -41.71 -36.06 -6.02
N VAL A 15 -40.85 -36.04 -4.99
CA VAL A 15 -40.97 -36.38 -3.57
C VAL A 15 -39.63 -35.95 -2.92
N LEU A 16 -39.72 -35.33 -1.73
CA LEU A 16 -38.77 -35.34 -0.59
C LEU A 16 -37.41 -34.57 -0.58
N VAL A 17 -37.19 -34.03 0.63
CA VAL A 17 -35.95 -33.76 1.40
C VAL A 17 -35.34 -32.34 1.37
N SER A 18 -35.77 -31.54 2.35
CA SER A 18 -34.97 -30.92 3.44
C SER A 18 -33.50 -30.54 3.17
N GLY A 19 -33.17 -29.27 3.45
CA GLY A 19 -31.78 -28.86 3.74
C GLY A 19 -31.53 -27.36 3.66
N SER A 20 -31.88 -26.65 4.72
CA SER A 20 -31.46 -25.28 5.03
C SER A 20 -29.94 -25.09 4.94
N PHE A 21 -29.47 -23.93 4.47
CA PHE A 21 -28.54 -23.01 5.17
C PHE A 21 -28.25 -21.82 4.23
N GLY A 22 -29.04 -20.74 4.37
CA GLY A 22 -28.74 -19.45 3.76
C GLY A 22 -27.82 -18.66 4.68
N CYS A 23 -26.60 -18.40 4.24
CA CYS A 23 -25.66 -17.52 4.92
C CYS A 23 -25.91 -16.09 4.42
N GLU A 24 -26.71 -15.31 5.16
CA GLU A 24 -26.87 -13.88 4.89
C GLU A 24 -25.63 -13.12 5.36
N SER A 25 -25.01 -12.38 4.45
CA SER A 25 -23.81 -11.58 4.70
C SER A 25 -24.18 -10.33 5.50
N TYR A 26 -23.89 -10.32 6.80
CA TYR A 26 -24.11 -9.17 7.68
C TYR A 26 -23.12 -8.04 7.38
N SER A 27 -23.55 -7.02 6.62
CA SER A 27 -22.79 -5.78 6.46
C SER A 27 -23.39 -4.67 7.33
N MET A 28 -22.74 -4.33 8.44
CA MET A 28 -23.11 -3.17 9.26
C MET A 28 -22.92 -1.87 8.48
N ALA A 29 -24.03 -1.20 8.16
CA ALA A 29 -24.03 0.08 7.45
C ALA A 29 -24.02 1.25 8.44
N VAL A 30 -23.29 2.32 8.10
CA VAL A 30 -23.24 3.54 8.93
C VAL A 30 -24.24 4.57 8.40
N TYR A 31 -25.18 4.96 9.24
CA TYR A 31 -26.20 5.97 8.96
C TYR A 31 -25.83 7.28 9.68
N SER A 32 -25.97 8.41 9.00
CA SER A 32 -25.93 9.71 9.67
C SER A 32 -27.35 10.12 10.05
N TYR A 33 -27.52 10.66 11.25
CA TYR A 33 -28.82 11.10 11.74
C TYR A 33 -28.81 12.56 12.20
N ARG A 34 -29.97 13.20 12.09
CA ARG A 34 -30.30 14.45 12.77
C ARG A 34 -31.47 14.17 13.69
N ALA A 35 -31.28 14.37 14.99
CA ALA A 35 -32.30 14.14 16.01
C ALA A 35 -32.38 15.33 16.96
N LEU A 36 -33.47 15.40 17.72
CA LEU A 36 -33.64 16.34 18.83
C LEU A 36 -33.47 15.58 20.14
N ASP A 37 -32.67 16.13 21.04
CA ASP A 37 -32.56 15.67 22.43
C ASP A 37 -33.80 16.11 23.25
N ALA A 38 -33.99 15.57 24.46
CA ALA A 38 -35.11 15.89 25.36
C ALA A 38 -35.24 17.40 25.66
N THR A 39 -34.14 18.15 25.53
CA THR A 39 -34.08 19.62 25.67
C THR A 39 -34.38 20.39 24.38
N ARG A 40 -34.90 19.73 23.33
CA ARG A 40 -35.15 20.26 21.96
C ARG A 40 -33.91 20.82 21.26
N ARG A 41 -32.71 20.43 21.67
CA ARG A 41 -31.47 20.77 20.97
C ARG A 41 -31.23 19.79 19.82
N ALA A 42 -30.85 20.31 18.65
CA ALA A 42 -30.51 19.51 17.50
C ALA A 42 -29.15 18.82 17.69
N VAL A 43 -29.17 17.49 17.71
CA VAL A 43 -28.00 16.62 17.81
C VAL A 43 -27.78 15.93 16.47
N ARG A 44 -26.55 15.99 15.98
CA ARG A 44 -26.11 15.30 14.75
C ARG A 44 -25.09 14.26 15.10
N GLY A 45 -25.25 13.05 14.59
CA GLY A 45 -24.35 11.94 14.88
C GLY A 45 -24.37 10.87 13.80
N THR A 46 -23.61 9.81 14.03
CA THR A 46 -23.63 8.60 13.20
C THR A 46 -24.00 7.41 14.06
N VAL A 47 -24.81 6.51 13.52
CA VAL A 47 -25.22 5.26 14.16
C VAL A 47 -24.99 4.13 13.17
N SER A 48 -24.45 3.01 13.64
CA SER A 48 -24.31 1.79 12.83
C SER A 48 -25.56 0.93 13.01
N GLY A 49 -26.03 0.31 11.93
CA GLY A 49 -27.14 -0.64 11.96
C GLY A 49 -27.18 -1.44 10.66
N GLU A 50 -27.91 -2.55 10.66
CA GLU A 50 -28.07 -3.37 9.44
C GLU A 50 -29.09 -2.72 8.51
N THR A 51 -30.10 -2.08 9.09
CA THR A 51 -31.13 -1.35 8.36
C THR A 51 -31.34 0.06 8.91
N ALA A 52 -31.82 0.97 8.07
CA ALA A 52 -32.17 2.34 8.50
C ALA A 52 -33.25 2.33 9.60
N TRP A 53 -34.07 1.28 9.66
CA TRP A 53 -35.09 1.08 10.68
C TRP A 53 -34.47 0.77 12.04
N GLU A 54 -33.59 -0.23 12.11
CA GLU A 54 -32.87 -0.61 13.34
C GLU A 54 -32.02 0.54 13.88
N ALA A 55 -31.29 1.24 13.01
CA ALA A 55 -30.53 2.44 13.36
C ALA A 55 -31.42 3.52 14.01
N ARG A 56 -32.67 3.65 13.58
CA ARG A 56 -33.65 4.62 14.09
C ARG A 56 -34.29 4.16 15.41
N GLU A 57 -34.53 2.86 15.56
CA GLU A 57 -34.98 2.22 16.80
C GLU A 57 -33.96 2.43 17.92
N HIS A 58 -32.67 2.20 17.61
CA HIS A 58 -31.57 2.36 18.56
C HIS A 58 -31.42 3.82 19.04
N LEU A 59 -31.63 4.80 18.16
CA LEU A 59 -31.64 6.22 18.53
C LEU A 59 -32.85 6.61 19.37
N ARG A 60 -34.02 6.02 19.12
CA ARG A 60 -35.21 6.21 19.96
C ARG A 60 -35.03 5.64 21.36
N ALA A 61 -34.38 4.48 21.48
CA ALA A 61 -34.06 3.88 22.78
C ALA A 61 -33.13 4.78 23.62
N GLN A 62 -32.34 5.64 22.98
CA GLN A 62 -31.49 6.65 23.63
C GLN A 62 -32.24 7.95 23.97
N GLY A 63 -33.57 8.01 23.79
CA GLY A 63 -34.39 9.18 24.09
C GLY A 63 -34.33 10.28 23.03
N LEU A 64 -33.74 10.03 21.86
CA LEU A 64 -33.58 11.02 20.79
C LEU A 64 -34.76 10.96 19.80
N VAL A 65 -35.35 12.11 19.47
CA VAL A 65 -36.42 12.23 18.46
C VAL A 65 -35.79 12.42 17.09
N VAL A 66 -35.75 11.35 16.31
CA VAL A 66 -35.07 11.32 15.00
C VAL A 66 -35.88 12.04 13.91
N GLN A 67 -35.31 13.08 13.31
CA GLN A 67 -35.91 13.84 12.21
C GLN A 67 -35.54 13.26 10.84
N GLU A 68 -34.27 12.88 10.65
CA GLU A 68 -33.75 12.38 9.38
C GLU A 68 -32.69 11.31 9.64
N VAL A 69 -32.78 10.18 8.93
CA VAL A 69 -31.77 9.11 8.90
C VAL A 69 -31.40 8.89 7.45
N SER A 70 -30.19 9.25 7.07
CA SER A 70 -29.69 9.09 5.71
C SER A 70 -28.53 8.10 5.71
N LEU A 71 -28.56 7.12 4.80
CA LEU A 71 -27.43 6.23 4.59
C LEU A 71 -26.21 7.07 4.21
N ARG A 72 -25.14 6.99 5.00
CA ARG A 72 -23.92 7.72 4.68
C ARG A 72 -23.20 6.95 3.58
N ARG A 73 -23.56 7.20 2.31
CA ARG A 73 -22.70 6.83 1.19
C ARG A 73 -21.37 7.53 1.43
N SER A 74 -20.37 6.77 1.87
CA SER A 74 -19.02 7.30 2.02
C SER A 74 -18.58 7.74 0.63
N VAL A 75 -18.51 9.06 0.42
CA VAL A 75 -17.70 9.62 -0.65
C VAL A 75 -16.29 9.17 -0.32
N ARG A 76 -15.84 8.09 -0.95
CA ARG A 76 -14.51 7.52 -0.72
C ARG A 76 -13.51 8.51 -1.28
N PHE A 77 -12.99 9.39 -0.42
CA PHE A 77 -11.74 10.07 -0.71
C PHE A 77 -10.64 9.01 -0.75
N PRO A 78 -9.96 8.80 -1.88
CA PRO A 78 -8.99 7.71 -2.05
C PRO A 78 -7.78 7.82 -1.09
N VAL A 79 -7.52 9.02 -0.57
CA VAL A 79 -6.45 9.29 0.40
C VAL A 79 -6.80 8.75 1.79
N VAL A 80 -8.03 8.96 2.26
CA VAL A 80 -8.49 8.51 3.58
C VAL A 80 -8.57 6.98 3.64
N GLY A 81 -9.04 6.35 2.55
CA GLY A 81 -9.06 4.90 2.44
C GLY A 81 -7.67 4.27 2.60
N LYS A 82 -6.63 4.80 1.94
CA LYS A 82 -5.27 4.25 2.04
C LYS A 82 -4.64 4.36 3.43
N LEU A 83 -4.91 5.45 4.15
CA LEU A 83 -4.43 5.63 5.53
C LEU A 83 -5.08 4.63 6.48
N ILE A 84 -6.38 4.35 6.32
CA ILE A 84 -7.12 3.36 7.12
C ILE A 84 -6.54 1.95 6.89
N HIS A 85 -6.38 1.53 5.64
CA HIS A 85 -5.81 0.20 5.33
C HIS A 85 -4.34 0.05 5.78
N ARG A 86 -3.59 1.16 5.86
CA ARG A 86 -2.21 1.12 6.38
C ARG A 86 -2.21 0.84 7.89
N ARG A 87 -3.14 1.43 8.65
CA ARG A 87 -3.29 1.21 10.09
C ARG A 87 -3.79 -0.20 10.41
N ASP A 88 -4.73 -0.72 9.62
CA ASP A 88 -5.21 -2.10 9.80
C ASP A 88 -4.07 -3.13 9.57
N ARG A 89 -3.15 -2.85 8.64
CA ARG A 89 -1.97 -3.70 8.39
C ARG A 89 -0.91 -3.66 9.49
N THR A 90 -0.72 -2.52 10.15
CA THR A 90 0.19 -2.44 11.30
C THR A 90 -0.41 -3.15 12.50
N ALA A 91 -1.72 -2.97 12.73
CA ALA A 91 -2.45 -3.69 13.77
C ALA A 91 -2.41 -5.21 13.55
N TRP A 92 -2.50 -5.67 12.30
CA TRP A 92 -2.31 -7.10 12.00
C TRP A 92 -0.91 -7.61 12.35
N ALA A 93 0.13 -6.82 12.13
CA ALA A 93 1.48 -7.23 12.48
C ALA A 93 1.67 -7.41 14.00
N GLU A 94 1.14 -6.47 14.78
CA GLU A 94 1.09 -6.55 16.24
C GLU A 94 0.29 -7.78 16.70
N ALA A 95 -0.93 -7.94 16.15
CA ALA A 95 -1.81 -9.07 16.45
C ALA A 95 -1.17 -10.43 16.06
N THR A 96 -0.36 -10.48 14.99
CA THR A 96 0.34 -11.69 14.59
C THR A 96 1.39 -12.09 15.63
N ARG A 97 2.12 -11.13 16.22
CA ARG A 97 3.08 -11.39 17.31
C ARG A 97 2.38 -11.88 18.57
N GLU A 98 1.28 -11.24 18.95
CA GLU A 98 0.48 -11.64 20.10
C GLU A 98 -0.09 -13.06 19.90
N LEU A 99 -0.64 -13.33 18.71
CA LEU A 99 -1.16 -14.65 18.35
C LEU A 99 -0.07 -15.74 18.37
N ALA A 100 1.11 -15.45 17.82
CA ALA A 100 2.27 -16.36 17.87
C ALA A 100 2.67 -16.67 19.31
N THR A 101 2.70 -15.65 20.18
CA THR A 101 3.09 -15.80 21.60
C THR A 101 2.08 -16.66 22.36
N LEU A 102 0.78 -16.45 22.14
CA LEU A 102 -0.28 -17.22 22.80
C LEU A 102 -0.29 -18.68 22.31
N LEU A 103 -0.16 -18.91 21.00
CA LEU A 103 -0.12 -20.25 20.43
C LEU A 103 1.15 -21.03 20.82
N ALA A 104 2.28 -20.35 21.03
CA ALA A 104 3.53 -20.96 21.48
C ALA A 104 3.44 -21.53 22.91
N VAL A 105 2.44 -21.11 23.71
CA VAL A 105 2.13 -21.68 25.03
C VAL A 105 0.84 -22.50 25.01
N ASP A 106 0.49 -23.04 23.83
CA ASP A 106 -0.64 -23.96 23.58
C ASP A 106 -2.03 -23.39 23.91
N VAL A 107 -2.20 -22.06 23.92
CA VAL A 107 -3.52 -21.44 24.06
C VAL A 107 -4.37 -21.77 22.83
N PRO A 108 -5.61 -22.29 22.97
CA PRO A 108 -6.47 -22.58 21.84
C PRO A 108 -6.72 -21.35 20.96
N ILE A 109 -6.75 -21.53 19.63
CA ILE A 109 -6.87 -20.43 18.66
C ILE A 109 -8.07 -19.50 18.93
N LEU A 110 -9.23 -20.05 19.32
CA LEU A 110 -10.42 -19.26 19.62
C LEU A 110 -10.21 -18.36 20.85
N GLU A 111 -9.57 -18.87 21.89
CA GLU A 111 -9.25 -18.11 23.10
C GLU A 111 -8.17 -17.05 22.83
N ALA A 112 -7.18 -17.37 21.98
CA ALA A 112 -6.20 -16.41 21.54
C ALA A 112 -6.86 -15.27 20.74
N LEU A 113 -7.78 -15.57 19.82
CA LEU A 113 -8.55 -14.56 19.08
C LEU A 113 -9.44 -13.72 20.01
N ASP A 114 -10.08 -14.31 21.01
CA ASP A 114 -10.88 -13.59 22.01
C ASP A 114 -9.99 -12.59 22.80
N THR A 115 -8.75 -12.98 23.12
CA THR A 115 -7.75 -12.09 23.74
C THR A 115 -7.40 -10.90 22.85
N LEU A 116 -7.12 -11.14 21.56
CA LEU A 116 -6.82 -10.07 20.60
C LEU A 116 -7.99 -9.09 20.44
N ILE A 117 -9.24 -9.60 20.42
CA ILE A 117 -10.44 -8.77 20.32
C ILE A 117 -10.55 -7.79 21.50
N LEU A 118 -10.08 -8.15 22.69
CA LEU A 118 -10.10 -7.28 23.87
C LEU A 118 -9.00 -6.21 23.82
N GLN A 119 -7.85 -6.52 23.20
CA GLN A 119 -6.68 -5.63 23.12
C GLN A 119 -6.81 -4.58 22.01
N HIS A 120 -7.50 -4.90 20.91
CA HIS A 120 -7.70 -3.98 19.80
C HIS A 120 -9.03 -3.23 19.85
N ARG A 121 -9.12 -2.10 19.11
CA ARG A 121 -10.31 -1.23 19.08
C ARG A 121 -10.69 -0.84 17.65
N GLY A 122 -11.96 -0.47 17.48
CA GLY A 122 -12.47 0.12 16.23
C GLY A 122 -12.65 -0.89 15.10
N ARG A 123 -12.31 -0.50 13.87
CA ARG A 123 -12.53 -1.33 12.66
C ARG A 123 -11.78 -2.66 12.73
N PHE A 124 -10.54 -2.66 13.23
CA PHE A 124 -9.73 -3.86 13.33
C PHE A 124 -10.32 -4.87 14.32
N GLN A 125 -10.86 -4.39 15.46
CA GLN A 125 -11.58 -5.22 16.42
C GLN A 125 -12.80 -5.91 15.78
N ALA A 126 -13.65 -5.16 15.06
CA ALA A 126 -14.81 -5.72 14.38
C ALA A 126 -14.43 -6.79 13.34
N MET A 127 -13.29 -6.60 12.67
CA MET A 127 -12.75 -7.59 11.74
C MET A 127 -12.24 -8.84 12.46
N LEU A 128 -11.60 -8.71 13.63
CA LEU A 128 -11.18 -9.85 14.44
C LEU A 128 -12.38 -10.65 14.97
N VAL A 129 -13.47 -9.98 15.36
CA VAL A 129 -14.74 -10.64 15.73
C VAL A 129 -15.26 -11.49 14.56
N ALA A 130 -15.36 -10.89 13.36
CA ALA A 130 -15.82 -11.61 12.17
C ALA A 130 -14.90 -12.78 11.76
N LEU A 131 -13.60 -12.66 12.00
CA LEU A 131 -12.62 -13.72 11.80
C LEU A 131 -12.85 -14.87 12.80
N ARG A 132 -12.96 -14.53 14.09
CA ARG A 132 -13.21 -15.47 15.19
C ARG A 132 -14.51 -16.23 14.99
N ASP A 133 -15.58 -15.58 14.56
CA ASP A 133 -16.88 -16.21 14.31
C ASP A 133 -16.83 -17.21 13.15
N GLN A 134 -16.08 -16.91 12.08
CA GLN A 134 -15.87 -17.86 10.98
C GLN A 134 -15.07 -19.09 11.41
N VAL A 135 -14.02 -18.89 12.20
CA VAL A 135 -13.23 -20.01 12.74
C VAL A 135 -14.06 -20.85 13.71
N ALA A 136 -14.86 -20.21 14.57
CA ALA A 136 -15.79 -20.90 15.46
C ALA A 136 -16.88 -21.69 14.70
N ALA A 137 -17.27 -21.22 13.51
CA ALA A 137 -18.17 -21.93 12.61
C ALA A 137 -17.51 -23.08 11.84
N GLY A 138 -16.19 -23.30 12.02
CA GLY A 138 -15.44 -24.42 11.45
C GLY A 138 -14.65 -24.11 10.18
N ALA A 139 -14.58 -22.85 9.74
CA ALA A 139 -13.66 -22.45 8.67
C ALA A 139 -12.21 -22.48 9.17
N SER A 140 -11.25 -22.76 8.28
CA SER A 140 -9.84 -22.56 8.62
C SER A 140 -9.52 -21.08 8.82
N LEU A 141 -8.53 -20.75 9.64
CA LEU A 141 -8.07 -19.38 9.86
C LEU A 141 -7.66 -18.73 8.53
N ALA A 142 -6.95 -19.46 7.67
CA ALA A 142 -6.58 -18.98 6.35
C ALA A 142 -7.79 -18.65 5.46
N GLU A 143 -8.86 -19.45 5.50
CA GLU A 143 -10.10 -19.16 4.78
C GLU A 143 -10.79 -17.91 5.32
N ALA A 144 -10.90 -17.78 6.64
CA ALA A 144 -11.47 -16.60 7.29
C ALA A 144 -10.69 -15.32 6.93
N MET A 145 -9.36 -15.39 6.87
CA MET A 145 -8.50 -14.28 6.47
C MET A 145 -8.72 -13.85 5.01
N ARG A 146 -9.06 -14.77 4.10
CA ARG A 146 -9.31 -14.44 2.68
C ARG A 146 -10.51 -13.52 2.49
N ALA A 147 -11.44 -13.45 3.45
CA ALA A 147 -12.58 -12.54 3.41
C ALA A 147 -12.17 -11.06 3.53
N ALA A 148 -10.97 -10.75 4.06
CA ALA A 148 -10.46 -9.39 4.24
C ALA A 148 -9.04 -9.18 3.66
N PRO A 149 -8.86 -9.30 2.32
CA PRO A 149 -7.54 -9.26 1.66
C PRO A 149 -6.87 -7.88 1.69
N GLU A 150 -7.60 -6.83 2.07
CA GLU A 150 -7.05 -5.50 2.23
C GLU A 150 -6.17 -5.39 3.49
N THR A 151 -6.53 -6.12 4.55
CA THR A 151 -5.80 -6.19 5.83
C THR A 151 -4.79 -7.32 5.83
N PHE A 152 -5.21 -8.53 5.47
CA PHE A 152 -4.36 -9.71 5.44
C PHE A 152 -3.68 -9.82 4.09
N ASP A 153 -2.35 -9.72 4.05
CA ASP A 153 -1.63 -9.85 2.79
C ASP A 153 -1.52 -11.31 2.35
N SER A 154 -1.24 -11.51 1.06
CA SER A 154 -1.13 -12.84 0.45
C SER A 154 -0.09 -13.72 1.11
N LEU A 155 0.96 -13.12 1.70
CA LEU A 155 1.97 -13.83 2.44
C LEU A 155 1.42 -14.36 3.77
N SER A 156 0.76 -13.52 4.57
CA SER A 156 0.13 -13.96 5.82
C SER A 156 -0.86 -15.10 5.59
N ILE A 157 -1.76 -14.97 4.60
CA ILE A 157 -2.75 -16.00 4.28
C ILE A 157 -2.06 -17.32 3.90
N CYS A 158 -1.07 -17.27 3.02
CA CYS A 158 -0.34 -18.46 2.56
C CYS A 158 0.41 -19.14 3.70
N MET A 159 1.03 -18.36 4.58
CA MET A 159 1.79 -18.88 5.72
C MET A 159 0.85 -19.55 6.72
N VAL A 160 -0.23 -18.88 7.11
CA VAL A 160 -1.26 -19.45 7.99
C VAL A 160 -1.84 -20.74 7.40
N GLU A 161 -2.16 -20.76 6.10
CA GLU A 161 -2.67 -21.96 5.42
C GLU A 161 -1.71 -23.15 5.52
N VAL A 162 -0.41 -22.90 5.35
CA VAL A 162 0.62 -23.95 5.47
C VAL A 162 0.79 -24.38 6.93
N GLY A 163 0.80 -23.43 7.86
CA GLY A 163 0.93 -23.70 9.30
C GLY A 163 -0.24 -24.51 9.84
N GLU A 164 -1.47 -24.18 9.43
CA GLU A 164 -2.68 -24.92 9.81
C GLU A 164 -2.67 -26.35 9.24
N ARG A 165 -2.35 -26.51 7.95
CA ARG A 165 -2.26 -27.85 7.33
C ARG A 165 -1.14 -28.71 7.91
N GLY A 166 -0.02 -28.07 8.30
CA GLY A 166 1.15 -28.72 8.87
C GLY A 166 1.07 -28.96 10.37
N GLY A 167 0.10 -28.37 11.08
CA GLY A 167 0.02 -28.44 12.55
C GLY A 167 1.15 -27.69 13.27
N HIS A 168 1.78 -26.72 12.60
CA HIS A 168 2.92 -25.93 13.11
C HIS A 168 2.62 -24.43 12.99
N LEU A 169 1.38 -24.06 13.33
CA LEU A 169 0.89 -22.69 13.18
C LEU A 169 1.65 -21.70 14.07
N ASP A 170 2.03 -22.12 15.27
CA ASP A 170 2.88 -21.41 16.24
C ASP A 170 4.21 -20.97 15.61
N GLN A 171 4.99 -21.90 15.06
CA GLN A 171 6.31 -21.63 14.47
C GLN A 171 6.21 -20.76 13.21
N VAL A 172 5.16 -20.96 12.41
CA VAL A 172 4.93 -20.20 11.19
C VAL A 172 4.51 -18.76 11.50
N LEU A 173 3.66 -18.55 12.50
CA LEU A 173 3.26 -17.21 12.96
C LEU A 173 4.42 -16.47 13.62
N GLU A 174 5.27 -17.15 14.39
CA GLU A 174 6.49 -16.56 14.95
C GLU A 174 7.36 -15.97 13.83
N ARG A 175 7.66 -16.77 12.80
CA ARG A 175 8.44 -16.30 11.65
C ARG A 175 7.75 -15.18 10.87
N LEU A 176 6.44 -15.28 10.69
CA LEU A 176 5.66 -14.24 10.03
C LEU A 176 5.74 -12.93 10.81
N SER A 177 5.63 -12.99 12.14
CA SER A 177 5.73 -11.81 13.01
C SER A 177 7.12 -11.19 12.97
N ASP A 178 8.19 -11.99 13.03
CA ASP A 178 9.58 -11.52 12.85
C ASP A 178 9.76 -10.77 11.52
N PHE A 179 9.21 -11.31 10.44
CA PHE A 179 9.28 -10.69 9.12
C PHE A 179 8.48 -9.39 9.02
N GLN A 180 7.28 -9.37 9.61
CA GLN A 180 6.43 -8.20 9.64
C GLN A 180 7.05 -7.08 10.49
N GLU A 181 7.62 -7.39 11.65
CA GLU A 181 8.33 -6.43 12.51
C GLU A 181 9.53 -5.81 11.77
N ARG A 182 10.39 -6.62 11.16
CA ARG A 182 11.51 -6.11 10.35
C ARG A 182 11.02 -5.24 9.20
N SER A 183 9.92 -5.63 8.56
CA SER A 183 9.29 -4.84 7.50
C SER A 183 8.74 -3.50 8.01
N LEU A 184 8.18 -3.45 9.23
CA LEU A 184 7.71 -2.23 9.87
C LEU A 184 8.88 -1.34 10.27
N GLU A 185 9.91 -1.88 10.92
CA GLU A 185 11.13 -1.14 11.27
C GLU A 185 11.79 -0.52 10.04
N PHE A 186 11.91 -1.29 8.94
CA PHE A 186 12.44 -0.77 7.69
C PHE A 186 11.59 0.38 7.15
N ARG A 187 10.27 0.24 7.16
CA ARG A 187 9.35 1.29 6.72
C ARG A 187 9.45 2.54 7.57
N ASP A 188 9.53 2.38 8.89
CA ASP A 188 9.61 3.49 9.83
C ASP A 188 10.94 4.22 9.70
N ARG A 189 12.05 3.49 9.58
CA ARG A 189 13.37 4.06 9.26
C ARG A 189 13.35 4.84 7.95
N VAL A 190 12.76 4.27 6.89
CA VAL A 190 12.65 4.94 5.59
C VAL A 190 11.75 6.17 5.69
N SER A 191 10.59 6.09 6.35
CA SER A 191 9.69 7.24 6.48
C SER A 191 10.29 8.36 7.32
N SER A 192 10.99 8.02 8.40
CA SER A 192 11.68 8.99 9.24
C SER A 192 12.83 9.66 8.48
N ALA A 193 13.60 8.89 7.69
CA ALA A 193 14.65 9.45 6.85
C ALA A 193 14.13 10.37 5.73
N LEU A 194 12.90 10.14 5.24
CA LEU A 194 12.26 10.97 4.22
C LEU A 194 11.49 12.16 4.79
N LEU A 195 11.18 12.17 6.09
CA LEU A 195 10.42 13.24 6.73
C LEU A 195 11.13 14.59 6.58
N TYR A 196 12.43 14.64 6.91
CA TYR A 196 13.22 15.86 6.83
C TYR A 196 13.32 16.42 5.39
N PRO A 197 13.75 15.63 4.37
CA PRO A 197 13.72 16.08 2.98
C PRO A 197 12.34 16.56 2.51
N SER A 198 11.26 15.92 2.96
CA SER A 198 9.89 16.31 2.60
C SER A 198 9.49 17.66 3.18
N ILE A 199 9.87 17.96 4.43
CA ILE A 199 9.62 19.26 5.06
C ILE A 199 10.41 20.35 4.35
N VAL A 200 11.71 20.15 4.13
CA VAL A 200 12.57 21.11 3.43
C VAL A 200 12.04 21.36 2.02
N LEU A 201 11.68 20.31 1.28
CA LEU A 201 11.10 20.43 -0.07
C LEU A 201 9.79 21.22 -0.05
N CYS A 202 8.90 20.96 0.92
CA CYS A 202 7.63 21.68 1.06
C CYS A 202 7.85 23.18 1.33
N VAL A 203 8.70 23.52 2.31
CA VAL A 203 9.00 24.91 2.66
C VAL A 203 9.71 25.63 1.52
N SER A 204 10.72 25.01 0.91
CA SER A 204 11.46 25.59 -0.21
C SER A 204 10.59 25.79 -1.44
N LEU A 205 9.68 24.85 -1.75
CA LEU A 205 8.70 25.03 -2.82
C LEU A 205 7.73 26.16 -2.49
N ALA A 206 7.22 26.25 -1.26
CA ALA A 206 6.34 27.33 -0.84
C ALA A 206 7.00 28.71 -0.97
N VAL A 207 8.24 28.85 -0.49
CA VAL A 207 9.03 30.09 -0.62
C VAL A 207 9.30 30.41 -2.09
N THR A 208 9.68 29.41 -2.89
CA THR A 208 9.92 29.55 -4.33
C THR A 208 8.67 30.05 -5.05
N LEU A 209 7.52 29.42 -4.81
CA LEU A 209 6.24 29.81 -5.43
C LEU A 209 5.83 31.21 -5.00
N PHE A 210 6.00 31.56 -3.72
CA PHE A 210 5.72 32.90 -3.21
C PHE A 210 6.61 33.96 -3.88
N LEU A 211 7.92 33.72 -3.98
CA LEU A 211 8.84 34.60 -4.68
C LEU A 211 8.46 34.76 -6.15
N MET A 212 8.20 33.66 -6.86
CA MET A 212 7.86 33.69 -8.29
C MET A 212 6.50 34.33 -8.59
N THR A 213 5.53 34.25 -7.68
CA THR A 213 4.16 34.71 -7.97
C THR A 213 3.91 36.13 -7.47
N PHE A 214 4.59 36.57 -6.42
CA PHE A 214 4.36 37.88 -5.81
C PHE A 214 5.56 38.80 -5.91
N VAL A 215 6.75 38.34 -5.50
CA VAL A 215 7.92 39.21 -5.35
C VAL A 215 8.57 39.53 -6.69
N VAL A 216 8.80 38.51 -7.53
CA VAL A 216 9.44 38.67 -8.83
C VAL A 216 8.62 39.56 -9.77
N PRO A 217 7.30 39.34 -9.98
CA PRO A 217 6.48 40.23 -10.81
C PRO A 217 6.51 41.67 -10.31
N LEU A 218 6.37 41.88 -8.99
CA LEU A 218 6.38 43.22 -8.41
C LEU A 218 7.67 43.98 -8.70
N LEU A 219 8.82 43.29 -8.64
CA LEU A 219 10.12 43.88 -8.96
C LEU A 219 10.29 44.14 -10.46
N LEU A 220 9.92 43.17 -11.31
CA LEU A 220 10.10 43.26 -12.75
C LEU A 220 9.16 44.28 -13.41
N ASP A 221 7.89 44.37 -12.97
CA ASP A 221 6.93 45.37 -13.43
C ASP A 221 7.41 46.80 -13.12
N GLY A 222 8.07 46.99 -11.97
CA GLY A 222 8.68 48.26 -11.60
C GLY A 222 9.82 48.65 -12.55
N LEU A 223 10.64 47.69 -12.96
CA LEU A 223 11.75 47.89 -13.89
C LEU A 223 11.28 48.14 -15.33
N GLU A 224 10.22 47.45 -15.79
CA GLU A 224 9.65 47.67 -17.12
C GLU A 224 9.00 49.06 -17.24
N LYS A 225 8.30 49.53 -16.20
CA LYS A 225 7.76 50.90 -16.16
C LYS A 225 8.85 51.98 -16.21
N ALA A 226 10.07 51.66 -15.79
CA ALA A 226 11.23 52.54 -15.94
C ALA A 226 11.82 52.53 -17.37
N GLY A 227 11.25 51.78 -18.30
CA GLY A 227 11.54 51.85 -19.74
C GLY A 227 12.85 51.19 -20.18
N ARG A 228 13.45 50.31 -19.37
CA ARG A 228 14.75 49.70 -19.68
C ARG A 228 14.60 48.27 -20.23
N PRO A 229 15.41 47.89 -21.25
CA PRO A 229 15.37 46.54 -21.79
C PRO A 229 15.89 45.54 -20.75
N LEU A 230 15.10 44.51 -20.45
CA LEU A 230 15.51 43.47 -19.51
C LEU A 230 16.66 42.62 -20.10
N PRO A 231 17.70 42.28 -19.32
CA PRO A 231 18.75 41.32 -19.69
C PRO A 231 18.20 39.90 -19.91
N LEU A 232 18.96 39.06 -20.61
CA LEU A 232 18.53 37.68 -20.94
C LEU A 232 18.13 36.82 -19.72
N PRO A 233 18.91 36.77 -18.61
CA PRO A 233 18.52 35.99 -17.42
C PRO A 233 17.20 36.48 -16.82
N THR A 234 17.00 37.80 -16.80
CA THR A 234 15.81 38.45 -16.27
C THR A 234 14.58 38.19 -17.14
N ARG A 235 14.72 38.15 -18.47
CA ARG A 235 13.62 37.77 -19.39
C ARG A 235 13.18 36.32 -19.20
N ILE A 236 14.13 35.39 -19.06
CA ILE A 236 13.81 33.98 -18.79
C ILE A 236 13.03 33.86 -17.48
N LEU A 237 13.50 34.56 -16.44
CA LEU A 237 12.84 34.59 -15.14
C LEU A 237 11.42 35.19 -15.24
N LYS A 238 11.26 36.27 -16.00
CA LYS A 238 9.96 36.90 -16.25
C LYS A 238 8.98 35.94 -16.90
N HIS A 239 9.36 35.30 -18.02
CA HIS A 239 8.48 34.34 -18.70
C HIS A 239 8.08 33.15 -17.82
N ALA A 240 9.01 32.66 -16.99
CA ALA A 240 8.70 31.58 -16.04
C ALA A 240 7.72 32.05 -14.95
N SER A 241 7.89 33.28 -14.45
CA SER A 241 7.04 33.91 -13.44
C SER A 241 5.65 34.22 -13.99
N ASP A 242 5.54 34.87 -15.15
CA ASP A 242 4.27 35.18 -15.83
C ASP A 242 3.50 33.90 -16.16
N GLY A 243 4.19 32.88 -16.69
CA GLY A 243 3.60 31.57 -16.96
C GLY A 243 3.05 30.90 -15.69
N LEU A 244 3.75 31.03 -14.57
CA LEU A 244 3.28 30.51 -13.29
C LEU A 244 2.15 31.35 -12.67
N ALA A 245 2.17 32.67 -12.83
CA ALA A 245 1.13 33.56 -12.32
C ALA A 245 -0.19 33.41 -13.11
N GLU A 246 -0.11 33.34 -14.44
CA GLU A 246 -1.28 33.21 -15.32
C GLU A 246 -1.82 31.77 -15.38
N HIS A 247 -0.93 30.78 -15.47
CA HIS A 247 -1.32 29.37 -15.67
C HIS A 247 -1.10 28.50 -14.42
N GLY A 248 -0.69 29.06 -13.27
CA GLY A 248 -0.40 28.29 -12.05
C GLY A 248 -1.58 27.48 -11.55
N ALA A 249 -2.80 28.04 -11.61
CA ALA A 249 -4.02 27.31 -11.26
C ALA A 249 -4.28 26.15 -12.24
N LEU A 250 -4.08 26.37 -13.54
CA LEU A 250 -4.22 25.33 -14.57
C LEU A 250 -3.15 24.23 -14.40
N LEU A 251 -1.90 24.60 -14.15
CA LEU A 251 -0.78 23.69 -13.90
C LEU A 251 -1.05 22.82 -12.66
N PHE A 252 -1.52 23.42 -11.57
CA PHE A 252 -1.91 22.69 -10.36
C PHE A 252 -3.03 21.69 -10.65
N VAL A 253 -4.08 22.11 -11.38
CA VAL A 253 -5.16 21.21 -11.80
C VAL A 253 -4.64 20.08 -12.69
N VAL A 254 -3.76 20.36 -13.66
CA VAL A 254 -3.16 19.35 -14.55
C VAL A 254 -2.31 18.36 -13.76
N VAL A 255 -1.52 18.81 -12.79
CA VAL A 255 -0.71 17.93 -11.92
C VAL A 255 -1.61 17.05 -11.05
N VAL A 256 -2.66 17.62 -10.45
CA VAL A 256 -3.62 16.87 -9.62
C VAL A 256 -4.40 15.87 -10.45
N VAL A 257 -4.98 16.29 -11.57
CA VAL A 257 -5.75 15.43 -12.48
C VAL A 257 -4.85 14.37 -13.12
N GLY A 258 -3.65 14.73 -13.57
CA GLY A 258 -2.65 13.81 -14.08
C GLY A 258 -2.20 12.79 -13.03
N GLY A 259 -2.04 13.20 -11.77
CA GLY A 259 -1.75 12.32 -10.64
C GLY A 259 -2.89 11.34 -10.33
N VAL A 260 -4.14 11.82 -10.37
CA VAL A 260 -5.33 10.97 -10.16
C VAL A 260 -5.52 10.00 -11.33
N LEU A 261 -5.48 10.47 -12.57
CA LEU A 261 -5.59 9.64 -13.77
C LEU A 261 -4.44 8.64 -13.89
N GLY A 262 -3.21 9.07 -13.58
CA GLY A 262 -2.05 8.19 -13.49
C GLY A 262 -2.23 7.13 -12.41
N GLY A 263 -2.71 7.51 -11.23
CA GLY A 263 -3.03 6.59 -10.14
C GLY A 263 -4.08 5.54 -10.52
N LEU A 264 -5.13 5.95 -11.26
CA LEU A 264 -6.16 5.06 -11.80
C LEU A 264 -5.60 4.15 -12.90
N TRP A 265 -4.76 4.69 -13.79
CA TRP A 265 -4.12 3.94 -14.87
C TRP A 265 -3.16 2.87 -14.33
N PHE A 266 -2.36 3.18 -13.31
CA PHE A 266 -1.52 2.21 -12.62
C PHE A 266 -2.31 1.14 -11.85
N GLY A 267 -3.62 1.35 -11.63
CA GLY A 267 -4.53 0.33 -11.11
C GLY A 267 -5.01 -0.67 -12.16
N THR A 268 -4.93 -0.33 -13.46
CA THR A 268 -5.31 -1.24 -14.56
C THR A 268 -4.27 -2.35 -14.77
N GLU A 269 -4.65 -3.47 -15.39
CA GLU A 269 -3.71 -4.54 -15.71
C GLU A 269 -2.56 -4.08 -16.62
N ARG A 270 -2.85 -3.21 -17.60
CA ARG A 270 -1.83 -2.66 -18.51
C ARG A 270 -0.86 -1.74 -17.76
N GLY A 271 -1.36 -0.86 -16.89
CA GLY A 271 -0.53 0.01 -16.06
C GLY A 271 0.30 -0.76 -15.04
N ARG A 272 -0.26 -1.82 -14.44
CA ARG A 272 0.49 -2.72 -13.54
C ARG A 272 1.62 -3.45 -14.27
N ARG A 273 1.38 -3.99 -15.47
CA ARG A 273 2.42 -4.63 -16.29
C ARG A 273 3.51 -3.66 -16.72
N TRP A 274 3.14 -2.45 -17.13
CA TRP A 274 4.11 -1.41 -17.49
C TRP A 274 4.96 -1.00 -16.29
N LYS A 275 4.32 -0.74 -15.13
CA LYS A 275 5.01 -0.42 -13.88
C LYS A 275 5.95 -1.56 -13.46
N SER A 276 5.51 -2.81 -13.54
CA SER A 276 6.31 -4.00 -13.24
C SER A 276 7.60 -4.07 -14.06
N ARG A 277 7.57 -3.68 -15.34
CA ARG A 277 8.76 -3.66 -16.20
C ARG A 277 9.62 -2.41 -16.00
N MET A 278 9.00 -1.25 -15.80
CA MET A 278 9.73 0.02 -15.64
C MET A 278 10.47 0.12 -14.31
N VAL A 279 9.88 -0.39 -13.22
CA VAL A 279 10.50 -0.36 -11.88
C VAL A 279 11.90 -0.98 -11.90
N PHE A 280 12.10 -2.09 -12.63
CA PHE A 280 13.40 -2.76 -12.71
C PHE A 280 14.39 -2.13 -13.70
N ARG A 281 13.97 -1.15 -14.51
CA ARG A 281 14.85 -0.47 -15.48
C ARG A 281 15.57 0.74 -14.91
N VAL A 282 15.09 1.30 -13.80
CA VAL A 282 15.80 2.39 -13.12
C VAL A 282 17.04 1.80 -12.44
N PRO A 283 18.28 2.19 -12.79
CA PRO A 283 19.47 1.46 -12.37
C PRO A 283 19.64 1.40 -10.84
N ILE A 284 19.33 2.49 -10.13
CA ILE A 284 19.46 2.55 -8.67
C ILE A 284 18.27 1.90 -7.97
N ILE A 285 17.04 2.31 -8.32
CA ILE A 285 15.81 1.84 -7.65
C ILE A 285 15.49 0.40 -8.05
N GLY A 286 15.68 0.03 -9.31
CA GLY A 286 15.39 -1.30 -9.84
C GLY A 286 16.28 -2.38 -9.23
N GLY A 287 17.57 -2.08 -9.02
CA GLY A 287 18.47 -2.98 -8.29
C GLY A 287 18.03 -3.19 -6.84
N LEU A 288 17.57 -2.13 -6.18
CA LEU A 288 17.07 -2.17 -4.81
C LEU A 288 15.78 -2.99 -4.68
N MET A 289 14.81 -2.74 -5.57
CA MET A 289 13.54 -3.47 -5.62
C MET A 289 13.76 -4.94 -5.93
N ARG A 290 14.69 -5.27 -6.84
CA ARG A 290 15.05 -6.66 -7.15
C ARG A 290 15.63 -7.37 -5.92
N LYS A 291 16.56 -6.75 -5.20
CA LYS A 291 17.12 -7.30 -3.96
C LYS A 291 16.03 -7.49 -2.90
N GLN A 292 15.09 -6.56 -2.77
CA GLN A 292 13.97 -6.66 -1.83
C GLN A 292 13.05 -7.84 -2.17
N GLU A 293 12.69 -8.02 -3.44
CA GLU A 293 11.87 -9.15 -3.88
C GLU A 293 12.60 -10.48 -3.68
N VAL A 294 13.89 -10.57 -4.02
CA VAL A 294 14.70 -11.76 -3.75
C VAL A 294 14.78 -12.06 -2.24
N ALA A 295 14.99 -11.04 -1.39
CA ALA A 295 15.04 -11.24 0.06
C ALA A 295 13.73 -11.82 0.60
N ARG A 296 12.59 -11.27 0.15
CA ARG A 296 11.26 -11.79 0.48
C ARG A 296 11.10 -13.23 0.03
N LEU A 297 11.42 -13.55 -1.23
CA LEU A 297 11.29 -14.91 -1.77
C LEU A 297 12.17 -15.91 -1.02
N ALA A 298 13.42 -15.54 -0.74
CA ALA A 298 14.34 -16.37 0.01
C ALA A 298 13.80 -16.65 1.43
N PHE A 299 13.25 -15.63 2.11
CA PHE A 299 12.60 -15.78 3.41
C PHE A 299 11.38 -16.71 3.37
N VAL A 300 10.51 -16.54 2.37
CA VAL A 300 9.31 -17.37 2.22
C VAL A 300 9.70 -18.82 1.97
N ILE A 301 10.58 -19.06 1.01
CA ILE A 301 11.02 -20.41 0.66
C ILE A 301 11.76 -21.07 1.83
N SER A 302 12.70 -20.37 2.50
CA SER A 302 13.42 -20.92 3.65
C SER A 302 12.48 -21.24 4.81
N THR A 303 11.44 -20.43 5.01
CA THR A 303 10.47 -20.67 6.07
C THR A 303 9.58 -21.86 5.78
N LEU A 304 9.05 -21.96 4.57
CA LEU A 304 8.24 -23.10 4.17
C LEU A 304 9.07 -24.40 4.25
N MET A 305 10.32 -24.38 3.76
CA MET A 305 11.21 -25.53 3.80
C MET A 305 11.53 -25.98 5.22
N ARG A 306 11.76 -25.05 6.16
CA ARG A 306 12.01 -25.41 7.57
C ARG A 306 10.82 -26.12 8.20
N ASN A 307 9.61 -25.75 7.79
CA ASN A 307 8.36 -26.36 8.26
C ASN A 307 7.98 -27.62 7.44
N GLY A 308 8.96 -28.27 6.80
CA GLY A 308 8.78 -29.55 6.12
C GLY A 308 8.19 -29.46 4.70
N VAL A 309 7.96 -28.26 4.16
CA VAL A 309 7.46 -28.11 2.78
C VAL A 309 8.59 -28.35 1.79
N VAL A 310 8.40 -29.32 0.89
CA VAL A 310 9.38 -29.61 -0.17
C VAL A 310 9.62 -28.39 -1.09
N PHE A 311 10.84 -28.24 -1.59
CA PHE A 311 11.26 -27.05 -2.34
C PHE A 311 10.33 -26.66 -3.49
N LEU A 312 9.86 -27.62 -4.30
CA LEU A 312 9.00 -27.33 -5.45
C LEU A 312 7.65 -26.72 -5.02
N GLU A 313 7.09 -27.21 -3.91
CA GLU A 313 5.86 -26.69 -3.34
C GLU A 313 6.10 -25.31 -2.70
N ALA A 314 7.21 -25.15 -1.98
CA ALA A 314 7.63 -23.86 -1.43
C ALA A 314 7.81 -22.80 -2.53
N LEU A 315 8.40 -23.18 -3.67
CA LEU A 315 8.57 -22.31 -4.83
C LEU A 315 7.22 -21.90 -5.44
N ARG A 316 6.29 -22.85 -5.59
CA ARG A 316 4.93 -22.60 -6.09
C ARG A 316 4.15 -21.65 -5.19
N LEU A 317 4.19 -21.88 -3.88
CA LEU A 317 3.56 -21.02 -2.87
C LEU A 317 4.19 -19.62 -2.87
N ALA A 318 5.52 -19.54 -2.92
CA ALA A 318 6.22 -18.25 -3.03
C ALA A 318 5.79 -17.47 -4.29
N ALA A 319 5.60 -18.12 -5.43
CA ALA A 319 5.12 -17.48 -6.66
C ALA A 319 3.70 -16.89 -6.52
N GLN A 320 2.82 -17.52 -5.72
CA GLN A 320 1.48 -17.00 -5.42
C GLN A 320 1.54 -15.72 -4.58
N THR A 321 2.51 -15.63 -3.65
CA THR A 321 2.71 -14.43 -2.81
C THR A 321 3.37 -13.27 -3.55
N ALA A 322 4.02 -13.52 -4.70
CA ALA A 322 4.70 -12.50 -5.48
C ALA A 322 3.70 -11.47 -6.04
N ARG A 323 3.92 -10.18 -5.72
CA ARG A 323 3.08 -9.07 -6.20
C ARG A 323 3.39 -8.64 -7.62
N ASN A 324 4.64 -8.81 -8.05
CA ASN A 324 5.08 -8.42 -9.37
C ASN A 324 4.94 -9.59 -10.35
N MET A 325 4.25 -9.39 -11.46
CA MET A 325 4.05 -10.42 -12.49
C MET A 325 5.37 -10.95 -13.05
N VAL A 326 6.38 -10.10 -13.26
CA VAL A 326 7.70 -10.52 -13.78
C VAL A 326 8.36 -11.53 -12.84
N VAL A 327 8.19 -11.33 -11.53
CA VAL A 327 8.74 -12.21 -10.49
C VAL A 327 7.97 -13.53 -10.47
N ARG A 328 6.63 -13.46 -10.53
CA ARG A 328 5.76 -14.64 -10.58
C ARG A 328 6.06 -15.51 -11.80
N ASP A 329 6.17 -14.90 -12.97
CA ASP A 329 6.47 -15.60 -14.23
C ASP A 329 7.85 -16.27 -14.15
N ALA A 330 8.87 -15.55 -13.65
CA ALA A 330 10.21 -16.12 -13.44
C ALA A 330 10.20 -17.34 -12.52
N LEU A 331 9.45 -17.29 -11.41
CA LEU A 331 9.34 -18.41 -10.47
C LEU A 331 8.58 -19.60 -11.06
N ASN A 332 7.49 -19.35 -11.78
CA ASN A 332 6.71 -20.39 -12.44
C ASN A 332 7.53 -21.11 -13.52
N ASP A 333 8.29 -20.35 -14.32
CA ASP A 333 9.19 -20.94 -15.33
C ASP A 333 10.33 -21.72 -14.69
N CYS A 334 10.91 -21.24 -13.58
CA CYS A 334 11.88 -22.01 -12.80
C CYS A 334 11.26 -23.33 -12.30
N GLY A 335 10.06 -23.27 -11.72
CA GLY A 335 9.34 -24.45 -11.23
C GLY A 335 9.14 -25.49 -12.33
N ARG A 336 8.67 -25.08 -13.51
CA ARG A 336 8.50 -25.96 -14.68
C ARG A 336 9.80 -26.66 -15.08
N LEU A 337 10.92 -25.94 -15.08
CA LEU A 337 12.23 -26.51 -15.46
C LEU A 337 12.75 -27.49 -14.42
N VAL A 338 12.58 -27.18 -13.14
CA VAL A 338 12.96 -28.09 -12.04
C VAL A 338 12.09 -29.35 -12.07
N THR A 339 10.78 -29.23 -12.33
CA THR A 339 9.90 -30.40 -12.54
C THR A 339 10.33 -31.25 -13.74
N ALA A 340 10.89 -30.63 -14.77
CA ALA A 340 11.46 -31.32 -15.94
C ALA A 340 12.86 -31.92 -15.67
N GLY A 341 13.38 -31.85 -14.44
CA GLY A 341 14.66 -32.43 -14.04
C GLY A 341 15.88 -31.51 -14.19
N SER A 342 15.68 -30.22 -14.46
CA SER A 342 16.80 -29.26 -14.48
C SER A 342 17.30 -28.95 -13.07
N ASP A 343 18.61 -28.72 -12.94
CA ASP A 343 19.20 -28.20 -11.70
C ASP A 343 18.57 -26.84 -11.32
N ILE A 344 18.35 -26.58 -10.02
CA ILE A 344 17.64 -25.39 -9.54
C ILE A 344 18.40 -24.12 -9.92
N GLY A 345 19.73 -24.12 -9.76
CA GLY A 345 20.56 -22.97 -10.12
C GLY A 345 20.52 -22.72 -11.62
N ALA A 346 20.60 -23.77 -12.44
CA ALA A 346 20.50 -23.65 -13.89
C ALA A 346 19.13 -23.13 -14.35
N ALA A 347 18.05 -23.58 -13.70
CA ALA A 347 16.70 -23.09 -13.96
C ALA A 347 16.58 -21.59 -13.64
N MET A 348 17.13 -21.13 -12.52
CA MET A 348 17.13 -19.72 -12.13
C MET A 348 18.00 -18.85 -13.03
N ALA A 349 19.12 -19.38 -13.53
CA ALA A 349 20.03 -18.68 -14.44
C ALA A 349 19.39 -18.29 -15.78
N ARG A 350 18.27 -18.93 -16.17
CA ARG A 350 17.53 -18.60 -17.38
C ARG A 350 16.73 -17.30 -17.30
N SER A 351 16.55 -16.75 -16.10
CA SER A 351 15.82 -15.50 -15.88
C SER A 351 16.75 -14.36 -15.50
N ASP A 352 16.65 -13.23 -16.23
CA ASP A 352 17.41 -12.01 -15.95
C ASP A 352 17.03 -11.33 -14.62
N PHE A 353 15.99 -11.84 -13.96
CA PHE A 353 15.56 -11.34 -12.66
C PHE A 353 16.54 -11.72 -11.54
N PHE A 354 17.12 -12.92 -11.57
CA PHE A 354 17.96 -13.43 -10.48
C PHE A 354 19.43 -12.99 -10.63
N PRO A 355 20.00 -12.25 -9.67
CA PRO A 355 21.43 -11.96 -9.66
C PRO A 355 22.29 -13.23 -9.59
N GLN A 356 23.53 -13.15 -10.10
CA GLN A 356 24.48 -14.28 -10.09
C GLN A 356 24.71 -14.89 -8.70
N LEU A 357 24.74 -14.05 -7.65
CA LEU A 357 24.86 -14.54 -6.28
C LEU A 357 23.69 -15.44 -5.86
N VAL A 358 22.47 -15.13 -6.32
CA VAL A 358 21.29 -15.94 -6.02
C VAL A 358 21.41 -17.29 -6.70
N VAL A 359 21.71 -17.29 -8.00
CA VAL A 359 21.96 -18.52 -8.78
C VAL A 359 22.99 -19.40 -8.06
N HIS A 360 24.11 -18.81 -7.63
CA HIS A 360 25.16 -19.52 -6.91
C HIS A 360 24.70 -20.10 -5.57
N VAL A 361 23.91 -19.34 -4.79
CA VAL A 361 23.32 -19.82 -3.53
C VAL A 361 22.41 -21.03 -3.77
N PHE A 362 21.59 -21.02 -4.83
CA PHE A 362 20.75 -22.15 -5.18
C PHE A 362 21.56 -23.37 -5.65
N THR A 363 22.56 -23.18 -6.51
CA THR A 363 23.44 -24.26 -6.97
C THR A 363 24.17 -24.93 -5.81
N VAL A 364 24.87 -24.14 -4.98
CA VAL A 364 25.66 -24.68 -3.86
C VAL A 364 24.75 -25.22 -2.76
N GLY A 365 23.62 -24.56 -2.50
CA GLY A 365 22.62 -25.00 -1.52
C GLY A 365 21.99 -26.34 -1.89
N GLN A 366 21.69 -26.56 -3.17
CA GLN A 366 21.19 -27.84 -3.67
C GLN A 366 22.24 -28.95 -3.55
N GLN A 367 23.49 -28.69 -3.98
CA GLN A 367 24.58 -29.67 -3.93
C GLN A 367 24.98 -30.07 -2.51
N SER A 368 24.97 -29.11 -1.58
CA SER A 368 25.33 -29.32 -0.18
C SER A 368 24.17 -29.79 0.70
N GLY A 369 22.93 -29.78 0.17
CA GLY A 369 21.72 -30.05 0.95
C GLY A 369 21.39 -28.97 1.99
N ARG A 370 22.07 -27.80 1.97
CA ARG A 370 21.91 -26.70 2.94
C ARG A 370 21.17 -25.50 2.36
N LEU A 371 20.30 -25.72 1.38
CA LEU A 371 19.59 -24.66 0.68
C LEU A 371 18.79 -23.76 1.63
N GLU A 372 18.11 -24.35 2.61
CA GLU A 372 17.32 -23.62 3.60
C GLU A 372 18.15 -22.57 4.37
N GLU A 373 19.29 -23.00 4.95
CA GLU A 373 20.18 -22.12 5.70
C GLU A 373 20.77 -21.01 4.82
N MET A 374 21.15 -21.34 3.58
CA MET A 374 21.71 -20.35 2.66
C MET A 374 20.68 -19.32 2.19
N LEU A 375 19.42 -19.73 1.99
CA LEU A 375 18.33 -18.81 1.65
C LEU A 375 17.98 -17.89 2.81
N GLU A 376 18.01 -18.38 4.04
CA GLU A 376 17.82 -17.55 5.24
C GLU A 376 18.91 -16.48 5.36
N ARG A 377 20.19 -16.88 5.18
CA ARG A 377 21.32 -15.93 5.17
C ARG A 377 21.22 -14.93 4.02
N LEU A 378 20.78 -15.38 2.84
CA LEU A 378 20.56 -14.52 1.67
C LEU A 378 19.46 -13.48 1.94
N ALA A 379 18.34 -13.91 2.54
CA ALA A 379 17.23 -13.04 2.90
C ALA A 379 17.69 -11.90 3.83
N VAL A 380 18.33 -12.25 4.95
CA VAL A 380 18.85 -11.28 5.93
C VAL A 380 19.91 -10.37 5.31
N GLY A 381 20.82 -10.94 4.51
CA GLY A 381 21.87 -10.18 3.85
C GLY A 381 21.33 -9.13 2.87
N TYR A 382 20.37 -9.51 2.03
CA TYR A 382 19.76 -8.60 1.06
C TYR A 382 18.86 -7.57 1.74
N GLU A 383 18.11 -7.95 2.78
CA GLU A 383 17.30 -7.01 3.57
C GLU A 383 18.18 -5.90 4.20
N ARG A 384 19.32 -6.26 4.80
CA ARG A 384 20.29 -5.30 5.34
C ARG A 384 20.86 -4.38 4.24
N GLN A 385 21.21 -4.93 3.08
CA GLN A 385 21.70 -4.14 1.95
C GLN A 385 20.64 -3.16 1.43
N VAL A 386 19.37 -3.60 1.36
CA VAL A 386 18.24 -2.77 0.94
C VAL A 386 18.03 -1.63 1.95
N SER A 387 18.03 -1.95 3.24
CA SER A 387 17.94 -0.94 4.31
C SER A 387 19.07 0.09 4.26
N SER A 388 20.32 -0.35 4.15
CA SER A 388 21.47 0.57 4.10
C SER A 388 21.44 1.45 2.86
N SER A 389 21.11 0.88 1.69
CA SER A 389 21.05 1.65 0.44
C SER A 389 19.91 2.66 0.46
N ALA A 390 18.74 2.29 1.00
CA ALA A 390 17.63 3.23 1.16
C ALA A 390 17.99 4.41 2.07
N ALA A 391 18.67 4.15 3.19
CA ALA A 391 19.14 5.20 4.09
C ALA A 391 20.18 6.13 3.42
N ARG A 392 21.14 5.57 2.67
CA ARG A 392 22.13 6.37 1.92
C ARG A 392 21.48 7.25 0.86
N LEU A 393 20.49 6.73 0.14
CA LEU A 393 19.75 7.52 -0.85
C LEU A 393 18.96 8.65 -0.19
N ALA A 394 18.31 8.38 0.95
CA ALA A 394 17.61 9.41 1.70
C ALA A 394 18.57 10.50 2.21
N ALA A 395 19.73 10.12 2.75
CA ALA A 395 20.75 11.06 3.21
C ALA A 395 21.36 11.88 2.06
N ALA A 396 21.52 11.30 0.87
CA ALA A 396 22.04 12.01 -0.30
C ALA A 396 21.06 13.05 -0.88
N LEU A 397 19.75 12.92 -0.61
CA LEU A 397 18.76 13.90 -1.06
C LEU A 397 18.97 15.26 -0.39
N GLU A 398 19.38 15.31 0.87
CA GLU A 398 19.58 16.56 1.62
C GLU A 398 20.60 17.52 0.96
N PRO A 399 21.87 17.14 0.70
CA PRO A 399 22.82 18.05 0.07
C PRO A 399 22.41 18.42 -1.35
N LEU A 400 21.72 17.53 -2.07
CA LEU A 400 21.20 17.82 -3.41
C LEU A 400 20.09 18.87 -3.37
N LEU A 401 19.19 18.80 -2.39
CA LEU A 401 18.14 19.81 -2.18
C LEU A 401 18.73 21.18 -1.80
N ILE A 402 19.73 21.20 -0.93
CA ILE A 402 20.42 22.45 -0.54
C ILE A 402 21.13 23.07 -1.74
N LEU A 403 21.87 22.26 -2.51
CA LEU A 403 22.55 22.73 -3.72
C LEU A 403 21.55 23.27 -4.74
N PHE A 404 20.45 22.55 -4.98
CA PHE A 404 19.38 23.01 -5.85
C PHE A 404 18.80 24.34 -5.39
N LEU A 405 18.48 24.47 -4.10
CA LEU A 405 17.95 25.71 -3.53
C LEU A 405 18.94 26.87 -3.66
N ALA A 406 20.23 26.63 -3.38
CA ALA A 406 21.27 27.64 -3.49
C ALA A 406 21.43 28.14 -4.94
N VAL A 407 21.47 27.24 -5.91
CA VAL A 407 21.52 27.59 -7.34
C VAL A 407 20.26 28.33 -7.76
N PHE A 408 19.09 27.88 -7.32
CA PHE A 408 17.81 28.47 -7.69
C PHE A 408 17.64 29.88 -7.11
N VAL A 409 17.86 30.06 -5.81
CA VAL A 409 17.80 31.38 -5.15
C VAL A 409 18.88 32.31 -5.68
N GLY A 410 20.10 31.79 -5.89
CA GLY A 410 21.19 32.54 -6.51
C GLY A 410 20.86 33.02 -7.92
N PHE A 411 20.21 32.17 -8.73
CA PHE A 411 19.73 32.54 -10.06
C PHE A 411 18.69 33.68 -9.99
N ILE A 412 17.74 33.61 -9.05
CA ILE A 412 16.76 34.70 -8.84
C ILE A 412 17.47 36.00 -8.48
N LEU A 413 18.36 35.96 -7.49
CA LEU A 413 19.08 37.13 -7.02
C LEU A 413 19.90 37.76 -8.15
N PHE A 414 20.61 36.93 -8.93
CA PHE A 414 21.39 37.40 -10.07
C PHE A 414 20.50 38.02 -11.15
N ALA A 415 19.38 37.36 -11.50
CA ALA A 415 18.45 37.85 -12.50
C ALA A 415 17.74 39.16 -12.08
N THR A 416 17.55 39.42 -10.79
CA THR A 416 16.93 40.66 -10.29
C THR A 416 17.93 41.78 -10.05
N MET A 417 19.17 41.47 -9.65
CA MET A 417 20.22 42.47 -9.41
C MET A 417 20.86 43.00 -10.70
N LEU A 418 21.02 42.16 -11.73
CA LEU A 418 21.71 42.55 -12.96
C LEU A 418 21.09 43.77 -13.67
N PRO A 419 19.74 43.89 -13.81
CA PRO A 419 19.13 45.11 -14.32
C PRO A 419 19.44 46.37 -13.48
N ILE A 420 19.57 46.23 -12.16
CA ILE A 420 19.86 47.34 -11.24
C ILE A 420 21.31 47.81 -11.41
N LEU A 421 22.25 46.87 -11.56
CA LEU A 421 23.67 47.18 -11.78
C LEU A 421 23.90 47.84 -13.14
N GLU A 422 23.30 47.29 -14.21
CA GLU A 422 23.30 47.94 -15.52
C GLU A 422 22.62 49.32 -15.45
N ALA A 423 21.62 49.46 -14.58
CA ALA A 423 20.94 50.73 -14.44
C ALA A 423 21.79 51.82 -13.79
N GLY A 424 22.64 51.46 -12.84
CA GLY A 424 23.60 52.37 -12.19
C GLY A 424 24.76 52.77 -13.12
N ASN A 425 25.33 51.83 -13.87
CA ASN A 425 26.44 52.13 -14.80
C ASN A 425 26.03 53.08 -15.95
N ALA A 426 24.76 53.08 -16.35
CA ALA A 426 24.25 53.99 -17.37
C ALA A 426 24.03 55.44 -16.86
N ILE A 427 24.20 55.72 -15.57
CA ILE A 427 24.10 57.07 -14.99
C ILE A 427 25.49 57.73 -14.86
N GLU A 428 26.57 56.95 -14.94
CA GLU A 428 27.97 57.45 -14.90
C GLU A 428 28.58 57.70 -16.30
N MET A 429 27.84 57.47 -17.39
CA MET A 429 28.17 57.91 -18.76
C MET A 429 27.25 59.04 -19.18
#